data_AF-A0A915BIX8-F1
#
_entry.id   AF-A0A915BIX8-F1
#
_cell.length_a   1.000
_cell.length_b   1.000
_cell.length_c   1.000
_cell.angle_alpha   90.00
_cell.angle_beta   90.00
_cell.angle_gamma   90.00
#
_symmetry.space_group_name_H-M   'P 1'
#
loop_
_entity.id
_entity.type
_entity.pdbx_description
1 polymer ?
#
loop_
_entity_poly.entity_id
_entity_poly.type
_entity_poly.pdbx_seq_one_letter_code
_entity_poly.pdbx_strand_id
1 'polypeptide(L)'
;YYRRKVTATAMLDEVLLLESVENDYPSLVREALSINSDVEFHHCASLSETNYVSFIIGRALFIWKLNDEKSTINVPFVLTLPPSGLPYTIRTIRIYKKSNSSTVGVIAISPEGTIRHWPNISRNYIDSSID
;
A
#
# COMPACT_ATOMS: atom_id res chain seq x y z
N TYR A 1 -34.29 -12.12 -14.93
CA TYR A 1 -34.71 -13.37 -15.60
C TYR A 1 -33.65 -13.78 -16.61
N TYR A 2 -32.70 -14.65 -16.24
CA TYR A 2 -31.70 -15.19 -17.18
C TYR A 2 -31.83 -16.71 -17.26
N ARG A 3 -32.04 -17.20 -18.48
CA ARG A 3 -32.32 -18.61 -18.81
C ARG A 3 -30.97 -19.32 -19.07
N ARG A 4 -30.61 -20.27 -18.21
CA ARG A 4 -29.49 -21.21 -18.42
C ARG A 4 -29.73 -22.04 -19.69
N LYS A 5 -28.71 -22.18 -20.53
CA LYS A 5 -28.49 -23.39 -21.33
C LYS A 5 -27.21 -24.02 -20.83
N VAL A 6 -27.36 -25.15 -20.15
CA VAL A 6 -26.27 -26.02 -19.75
C VAL A 6 -26.09 -27.02 -20.88
N THR A 7 -24.90 -27.03 -21.48
CA THR A 7 -24.43 -28.16 -22.25
C THR A 7 -23.08 -28.52 -21.65
N ALA A 8 -23.09 -29.56 -20.81
CA ALA A 8 -21.89 -30.13 -20.25
C ALA A 8 -21.12 -30.84 -21.36
N THR A 9 -19.83 -30.52 -21.53
CA THR A 9 -18.69 -31.45 -21.42
C THR A 9 -17.44 -30.77 -22.02
N ALA A 10 -16.72 -30.06 -21.17
CA ALA A 10 -15.26 -29.88 -21.18
C ALA A 10 -14.94 -29.01 -19.97
N MET A 11 -14.62 -29.65 -18.85
CA MET A 11 -14.08 -28.98 -17.67
C MET A 11 -12.70 -28.45 -18.07
N LEU A 12 -12.62 -27.21 -18.54
CA LEU A 12 -11.38 -26.47 -18.48
C LEU A 12 -11.18 -26.18 -16.99
N ASP A 13 -10.33 -26.98 -16.35
CA ASP A 13 -9.72 -26.57 -15.09
C ASP A 13 -9.07 -25.22 -15.36
N GLU A 14 -9.67 -24.14 -14.87
CA GLU A 14 -9.01 -22.84 -14.79
C GLU A 14 -7.87 -22.99 -13.78
N VAL A 15 -6.71 -23.42 -14.27
CA VAL A 15 -5.50 -23.56 -13.46
C VAL A 15 -5.08 -22.15 -13.01
N LEU A 16 -5.21 -21.89 -11.72
CA LEU A 16 -4.63 -20.69 -11.09
C LEU A 16 -3.11 -20.82 -11.12
N LEU A 17 -2.46 -20.07 -12.01
CA LEU A 17 -1.00 -19.98 -12.08
C LEU A 17 -0.52 -18.89 -11.11
N LEU A 18 0.33 -19.28 -10.17
CA LEU A 18 1.10 -18.35 -9.35
C LEU A 18 2.46 -18.16 -10.01
N GLU A 19 2.61 -17.08 -10.78
CA GLU A 19 3.88 -16.69 -11.37
C GLU A 19 4.60 -15.72 -10.44
N SER A 20 5.88 -15.97 -10.15
CA SER A 20 6.72 -15.00 -9.47
C SER A 20 6.99 -13.84 -10.41
N VAL A 21 6.48 -12.66 -10.09
CA VAL A 21 6.91 -11.42 -10.74
C VAL A 21 8.29 -11.09 -10.18
N GLU A 22 9.34 -11.25 -10.98
CA GLU A 22 10.71 -11.02 -10.52
C GLU A 22 10.92 -9.55 -10.13
N ASN A 23 11.25 -9.32 -8.86
CA ASN A 23 11.97 -8.15 -8.34
C ASN A 23 11.32 -6.75 -8.54
N ASP A 24 10.01 -6.65 -8.32
CA ASP A 24 9.21 -5.44 -8.57
C ASP A 24 9.22 -4.39 -7.42
N TYR A 25 10.01 -4.62 -6.36
CA TYR A 25 10.10 -3.67 -5.25
C TYR A 25 11.07 -2.53 -5.58
N PRO A 26 10.67 -1.27 -5.30
CA PRO A 26 11.61 -0.16 -5.37
C PRO A 26 12.87 -0.39 -4.52
N SER A 27 14.00 0.16 -4.96
CA SER A 27 15.30 0.00 -4.29
C SER A 27 15.26 0.35 -2.80
N LEU A 28 14.61 1.45 -2.43
CA LEU A 28 14.46 1.88 -1.04
C LEU A 28 13.65 0.89 -0.18
N VAL A 29 12.65 0.22 -0.78
CA VAL A 29 11.87 -0.81 -0.08
C VAL A 29 12.74 -2.04 0.18
N ARG A 30 13.51 -2.46 -0.83
CA ARG A 30 14.45 -3.58 -0.69
C ARG A 30 15.51 -3.32 0.36
N GLU A 31 16.11 -2.13 0.34
CA GLU A 31 17.11 -1.71 1.33
C GLU A 31 16.53 -1.74 2.74
N ALA A 32 15.32 -1.18 2.93
CA ALA A 32 14.65 -1.19 4.21
C ALA A 32 14.35 -2.61 4.70
N LEU A 33 13.98 -3.55 3.82
CA LEU A 33 13.81 -4.96 4.17
C LEU A 33 15.13 -5.62 4.57
N SER A 34 16.23 -5.33 3.86
CA SER A 34 17.55 -5.88 4.18
C SER A 34 18.09 -5.38 5.52
N ILE A 35 17.83 -4.12 5.90
CA ILE A 35 18.26 -3.56 7.19
C ILE A 35 17.44 -4.12 8.36
N ASN A 36 16.16 -4.39 8.13
CA ASN A 36 15.24 -4.82 9.17
C ASN A 36 14.99 -6.35 9.16
N SER A 37 15.84 -7.14 8.50
CA SER A 37 15.65 -8.60 8.37
C SER A 37 15.63 -9.33 9.71
N ASP A 38 16.32 -8.79 10.71
CA ASP A 38 16.57 -9.44 12.00
C ASP A 38 15.66 -8.92 13.12
N VAL A 39 14.79 -7.96 12.81
CA VAL A 39 13.87 -7.38 13.79
C VAL A 39 12.48 -7.98 13.56
N GLU A 40 11.82 -8.43 14.63
CA GLU A 40 10.40 -8.85 14.62
C GLU A 40 9.45 -7.66 14.38
N PHE A 41 9.70 -6.84 13.35
CA PHE A 41 8.77 -5.81 12.94
C PHE A 41 7.61 -6.45 12.18
N HIS A 42 6.40 -6.05 12.55
CA HIS A 42 5.21 -6.40 11.80
C HIS A 42 5.23 -5.64 10.45
N HIS A 43 5.69 -6.32 9.40
CA HIS A 43 5.57 -5.82 8.04
C HIS A 43 4.15 -6.02 7.54
N CYS A 44 3.56 -5.01 6.88
CA CYS A 44 2.20 -5.08 6.37
C CYS A 44 2.10 -4.37 5.03
N ALA A 45 1.59 -5.05 4.00
CA ALA A 45 1.38 -4.46 2.68
C ALA A 45 -0.09 -4.45 2.27
N SER A 46 -0.47 -3.53 1.38
CA SER A 46 -1.71 -3.61 0.61
C SER A 46 -1.60 -2.85 -0.70
N LEU A 47 -2.35 -3.34 -1.70
CA LEU A 47 -2.59 -2.67 -2.96
C LEU A 47 -3.93 -1.93 -2.89
N SER A 48 -3.91 -0.64 -3.22
CA SER A 48 -5.12 0.17 -3.33
C SER A 48 -5.77 0.04 -4.70
N GLU A 49 -7.06 0.37 -4.78
CA GLU A 49 -7.81 0.51 -6.04
C GLU A 49 -7.21 1.57 -6.99
N THR A 50 -6.38 2.47 -6.46
CA THR A 50 -5.69 3.51 -7.24
C THR A 50 -4.33 3.05 -7.80
N ASN A 51 -4.03 1.75 -7.76
CA ASN A 51 -2.76 1.12 -8.16
C ASN A 51 -1.55 1.60 -7.35
N TYR A 52 -1.77 2.05 -6.12
CA TYR A 52 -0.69 2.34 -5.19
C TYR A 52 -0.49 1.17 -4.25
N VAL A 53 0.76 0.75 -4.09
CA VAL A 53 1.15 -0.16 -3.03
C VAL A 53 1.47 0.67 -1.80
N SER A 54 1.00 0.21 -0.66
CA SER A 54 1.37 0.69 0.67
C SER A 54 2.10 -0.42 1.38
N PHE A 55 3.25 -0.12 1.97
CA PHE A 55 4.03 -1.10 2.70
C PHE A 55 4.63 -0.49 3.96
N ILE A 56 4.37 -1.13 5.10
CA ILE A 56 4.83 -0.70 6.40
C ILE A 56 6.03 -1.55 6.80
N ILE A 57 7.14 -0.89 7.12
CA ILE A 57 8.35 -1.52 7.67
C ILE A 57 8.69 -0.78 8.96
N GLY A 58 8.46 -1.43 10.10
CA GLY A 58 8.58 -0.81 11.42
C GLY A 58 7.64 0.39 11.56
N ARG A 59 8.20 1.61 11.49
CA ARG A 59 7.46 2.89 11.58
C ARG A 59 7.48 3.72 10.30
N ALA A 60 8.06 3.20 9.24
CA ALA A 60 8.09 3.84 7.93
C ALA A 60 6.98 3.27 7.06
N LEU A 61 6.26 4.16 6.38
CA LEU A 61 5.26 3.82 5.37
C LEU A 61 5.81 4.15 3.99
N PHE A 62 6.03 3.13 3.19
CA PHE A 62 6.44 3.21 1.80
C PHE A 62 5.19 3.20 0.91
N ILE A 63 5.09 4.15 0.00
CA ILE A 63 4.00 4.21 -0.98
C ILE A 63 4.56 4.43 -2.37
N TRP A 64 4.23 3.53 -3.30
CA TRP A 64 4.63 3.66 -4.70
C TRP A 64 3.51 3.20 -5.61
N LYS A 65 3.63 3.49 -6.91
CA LYS A 65 2.66 3.06 -7.91
C LYS A 65 3.16 1.77 -8.55
N LEU A 66 2.34 0.73 -8.58
CA LEU A 66 2.76 -0.60 -9.06
C LEU A 66 3.17 -0.55 -10.53
N ASN A 67 2.29 -0.01 -11.39
CA ASN A 67 2.53 0.15 -12.81
C ASN A 67 2.52 1.65 -13.15
N ASP A 68 3.68 2.29 -13.11
CA ASP A 68 3.82 3.65 -13.63
C ASP A 68 4.45 3.65 -15.02
N GLU A 69 3.64 3.39 -16.05
CA GLU A 69 4.05 3.38 -17.46
C GLU A 69 4.76 4.68 -17.91
N LYS A 70 4.60 5.76 -17.13
CA LYS A 70 5.17 7.08 -17.41
C LYS A 70 6.53 7.32 -16.74
N SER A 71 6.93 6.49 -15.78
CA SER A 71 8.18 6.67 -15.04
C SER A 71 9.09 5.47 -15.22
N THR A 72 10.31 5.72 -15.70
CA THR A 72 11.37 4.70 -15.78
C THR A 72 11.95 4.34 -14.41
N ILE A 73 11.65 5.14 -13.37
CA ILE A 73 12.15 4.92 -12.00
C ILE A 73 10.96 4.95 -11.05
N ASN A 74 10.68 3.81 -10.41
CA ASN A 74 9.62 3.69 -9.42
C ASN A 74 10.16 4.10 -8.03
N VAL A 75 10.24 5.40 -7.75
CA VAL A 75 10.71 5.90 -6.44
C VAL A 75 9.53 5.92 -5.46
N PRO A 76 9.62 5.24 -4.30
CA PRO A 76 8.56 5.24 -3.32
C PRO A 76 8.60 6.54 -2.52
N PHE A 77 7.42 7.06 -2.17
CA PHE A 77 7.28 8.02 -1.09
C PHE A 77 7.52 7.31 0.24
N VAL A 78 8.41 7.87 1.07
CA VAL A 78 8.70 7.37 2.42
C VAL A 78 8.09 8.34 3.43
N LEU A 79 7.07 7.89 4.13
CA LEU A 79 6.33 8.68 5.11
C LEU A 79 6.63 8.19 6.52
N THR A 80 6.78 9.13 7.45
CA THR A 80 6.91 8.82 8.88
C THR A 80 5.53 8.70 9.50
N LEU A 81 5.21 7.52 10.04
CA LEU A 81 3.95 7.30 10.75
C LEU A 81 3.90 8.11 12.07
N PRO A 82 2.70 8.46 12.57
CA PRO A 82 2.60 9.14 13.86
C PRO A 82 3.27 8.31 14.99
N PRO A 83 3.81 8.94 16.03
CA PRO A 83 4.28 8.23 17.23
C PRO A 83 3.18 7.33 17.81
N SER A 84 3.57 6.17 18.32
CA SER A 84 2.67 5.10 18.78
C SER A 84 3.52 4.09 19.54
N GLY A 85 3.05 3.59 20.67
CA GLY A 85 3.63 2.46 21.38
C GLY A 85 3.23 1.11 20.79
N LEU A 86 2.30 1.10 19.84
CA LEU A 86 1.72 -0.09 19.25
C LEU A 86 2.13 -0.28 17.78
N PRO A 87 2.15 -1.54 17.28
CA PRO A 87 2.43 -1.80 15.88
C PRO A 87 1.35 -1.26 14.94
N TYR A 88 1.78 -0.75 13.79
CA TYR A 88 0.88 -0.38 12.72
C TYR A 88 0.45 -1.60 11.91
N THR A 89 -0.76 -1.53 11.36
CA THR A 89 -1.25 -2.48 10.37
C THR A 89 -1.83 -1.72 9.20
N ILE A 90 -2.01 -2.38 8.06
CA ILE A 90 -2.59 -1.70 6.90
C ILE A 90 -4.05 -1.27 7.11
N ARG A 91 -4.73 -1.79 8.13
CA ARG A 91 -6.09 -1.34 8.49
C ARG A 91 -6.09 0.12 8.92
N THR A 92 -4.97 0.63 9.42
CA THR A 92 -4.86 2.01 9.90
C THR A 92 -4.35 2.99 8.85
N ILE A 93 -4.11 2.53 7.62
CA ILE A 93 -3.64 3.35 6.50
C ILE A 93 -4.72 3.42 5.42
N ARG A 94 -5.00 4.61 4.89
CA ARG A 94 -5.90 4.81 3.75
C ARG A 94 -5.27 5.72 2.72
N ILE A 95 -5.24 5.25 1.49
CA ILE A 95 -4.84 6.02 0.31
C ILE A 95 -6.12 6.40 -0.43
N TYR A 96 -6.23 7.67 -0.82
CA TYR A 96 -7.34 8.15 -1.62
C TYR A 96 -6.84 9.08 -2.71
N LYS A 97 -7.61 9.22 -3.79
CA LYS A 97 -7.31 10.16 -4.88
C LYS A 97 -8.50 11.09 -5.08
N LYS A 98 -8.27 12.41 -5.03
CA LYS A 98 -9.30 13.40 -5.39
C LYS A 98 -9.39 13.47 -6.92
N SER A 99 -10.60 13.66 -7.45
CA SER A 99 -10.87 13.73 -8.90
C SER A 99 -9.97 14.74 -9.64
N ASN A 100 -9.68 15.88 -9.01
CA ASN A 100 -8.89 16.97 -9.59
C ASN A 100 -7.42 16.96 -9.15
N SER A 101 -6.93 15.86 -8.56
CA SER A 101 -5.55 15.76 -8.06
C SER A 101 -4.70 14.85 -8.94
N SER A 102 -3.50 15.33 -9.30
CA SER A 102 -2.48 14.52 -9.96
C SER A 102 -1.85 13.47 -9.02
N THR A 103 -1.88 13.72 -7.70
CA THR A 103 -1.29 12.86 -6.68
C THR A 103 -2.37 12.27 -5.76
N VAL A 104 -1.99 11.24 -5.00
CA VAL A 104 -2.81 10.70 -3.91
C VAL A 104 -2.66 11.51 -2.62
N GLY A 105 -3.66 11.39 -1.75
CA GLY A 105 -3.57 11.73 -0.34
C GLY A 105 -3.56 10.47 0.51
N VAL A 106 -3.06 10.60 1.74
CA VAL A 106 -2.83 9.49 2.66
C VAL A 106 -3.32 9.88 4.04
N ILE A 107 -4.03 8.97 4.72
CA ILE A 107 -4.37 9.09 6.13
C ILE A 107 -3.72 7.90 6.85
N ALA A 108 -2.98 8.18 7.92
CA ALA A 108 -2.49 7.18 8.85
C ALA A 108 -3.09 7.44 10.22
N ILE A 109 -3.58 6.40 10.87
CA ILE A 109 -4.14 6.48 12.22
C ILE A 109 -3.25 5.61 13.11
N SER A 110 -2.71 6.18 14.18
CA SER A 110 -2.06 5.38 15.22
C SER A 110 -3.12 4.52 15.92
N PRO A 111 -2.78 3.30 16.38
CA PRO A 111 -3.68 2.48 17.20
C PRO A 111 -4.27 3.22 18.42
N GLU A 112 -3.61 4.25 18.92
CA GLU A 112 -4.01 5.10 20.04
C GLU A 112 -4.91 6.29 19.63
N GLY A 113 -5.14 6.53 18.34
CA GLY A 113 -6.10 7.54 17.87
C GLY A 113 -5.50 8.87 17.38
N THR A 114 -4.17 9.03 17.34
CA THR A 114 -3.55 10.14 16.58
C THR A 114 -3.72 9.92 15.09
N ILE A 115 -4.29 10.92 14.40
CA ILE A 115 -4.49 10.93 12.95
C ILE A 115 -3.41 11.81 12.33
N ARG A 116 -2.70 11.27 11.34
CA ARG A 116 -1.80 12.02 10.46
C ARG A 116 -2.35 12.02 9.04
N HIS A 117 -2.54 13.21 8.49
CA HIS A 117 -3.12 13.40 7.17
C HIS A 117 -2.13 14.08 6.22
N TRP A 118 -1.87 13.45 5.08
CA TRP A 118 -1.20 14.05 3.93
C TRP A 118 -2.25 14.32 2.84
N PRO A 119 -2.77 15.54 2.70
CA PRO A 119 -3.74 15.86 1.65
C PRO A 119 -3.21 15.59 0.23
N ASN A 120 -1.91 15.75 0.08
CA ASN A 120 -1.09 15.43 -1.09
C ASN A 120 0.19 14.76 -0.55
N ILE A 121 0.50 13.56 -1.03
CA ILE A 121 1.64 12.76 -0.54
C ILE A 121 3.00 13.44 -0.67
N SER A 122 3.14 14.41 -1.58
CA SER A 122 4.37 15.19 -1.78
C SER A 122 4.43 16.47 -0.93
N ARG A 123 3.46 16.70 -0.04
CA ARG A 123 3.39 17.88 0.84
C ARG A 123 3.48 17.48 2.31
N ASN A 124 3.63 18.48 3.18
CA ASN A 124 3.64 18.28 4.64
C ASN A 124 2.32 17.67 5.14
N TYR A 125 2.41 16.93 6.24
CA TYR A 125 1.26 16.38 6.93
C TYR A 125 0.65 17.37 7.91
N ILE A 126 -0.56 17.04 8.35
CA ILE A 126 -1.29 17.68 9.45
C ILE A 126 -1.63 16.58 10.46
N ASP A 127 -1.30 16.80 11.73
CA ASP A 127 -1.68 15.90 12.81
C ASP A 127 -2.93 16.44 13.53
N SER A 128 -3.82 15.52 13.92
CA SER A 128 -4.98 15.79 14.77
C SER A 128 -5.21 14.61 15.72
N SER A 129 -5.75 14.85 16.92
CA SER A 129 -6.20 13.78 17.82
C SER A 129 -7.71 13.58 17.72
N ILE A 130 -8.19 12.42 18.20
CA ILE A 130 -9.62 12.06 18.30
C ILE A 130 -10.22 12.53 19.64
N ASP A 131 -9.53 13.39 20.39
CA ASP A 131 -10.00 13.89 21.70
C ASP A 131 -11.28 14.74 21.62
#